data_AF-A0A1C0SSJ7-F1
#
_entry.id   AF-A0A1C0SSJ7-F1
#
_cell.length_a   1.000
_cell.length_b   1.000
_cell.length_c   1.000
_cell.angle_alpha   90.00
_cell.angle_beta   90.00
_cell.angle_gamma   90.00
#
_symmetry.space_group_name_H-M   'P 1'
#
loop_
_entity.id
_entity.type
_entity.pdbx_description
1 polymer ?
#
loop_
_entity_poly.entity_id
_entity_poly.type
_entity_poly.pdbx_seq_one_letter_code
_entity_poly.pdbx_strand_id
1 'polypeptide(L)' 'MGQPNTTLEANVEPTAAAVDLKLEVVGIPVSEVDRAKRFYGGLGWRLDADFAVGDAFRVVQFTP' A
#
# COMPACT_ATOMS: atom_id res chain seq x y z
N MET A 1 -58.65 -6.77 17.41
CA MET A 1 -57.78 -7.83 16.85
C MET A 1 -57.18 -7.30 15.56
N GLY A 2 -55.86 -7.16 15.48
CA GLY A 2 -55.11 -6.73 14.28
C GLY A 2 -54.38 -5.39 14.45
N GLN A 3 -53.10 -5.43 14.85
CA GLN A 3 -52.16 -4.30 14.72
C GLN A 3 -51.36 -4.48 13.42
N PRO A 4 -51.19 -3.46 12.56
CA PRO A 4 -50.37 -3.55 11.36
C PRO A 4 -49.00 -2.87 11.58
N ASN A 5 -47.98 -3.64 11.97
CA ASN A 5 -46.62 -3.11 12.09
C ASN A 5 -45.63 -4.07 11.42
N THR A 6 -45.44 -3.90 10.11
CA THR A 6 -44.26 -4.43 9.43
C THR A 6 -43.08 -3.53 9.79
N THR A 7 -42.36 -3.86 10.85
CA THR A 7 -41.04 -3.28 11.12
C THR A 7 -40.08 -3.83 10.07
N LEU A 8 -39.76 -3.02 9.06
CA LEU A 8 -38.58 -3.23 8.24
C LEU A 8 -37.37 -2.93 9.14
N GLU A 9 -36.77 -3.98 9.71
CA GLU A 9 -35.43 -3.88 10.26
C GLU A 9 -34.50 -3.60 9.07
N ALA A 10 -34.20 -2.32 8.86
CA ALA A 10 -33.15 -1.93 7.95
C ALA A 10 -31.86 -2.55 8.47
N ASN A 11 -31.36 -3.55 7.76
CA ASN A 11 -30.02 -4.08 7.96
C ASN A 11 -29.05 -2.92 7.70
N VAL A 12 -28.61 -2.23 8.76
CA VAL A 12 -27.58 -1.20 8.68
C VAL A 12 -26.26 -1.93 8.46
N GLU A 13 -26.01 -2.31 7.21
CA GLU A 13 -24.66 -2.60 6.74
C GLU A 13 -23.81 -1.38 7.11
N PRO A 14 -22.72 -1.53 7.87
CA PRO A 14 -21.81 -0.42 8.10
C PRO A 14 -21.28 0.01 6.72
N THR A 15 -21.82 1.11 6.19
CA THR A 15 -21.21 1.82 5.09
C THR A 15 -19.84 2.23 5.59
N ALA A 16 -18.80 1.53 5.12
CA ALA A 16 -17.44 2.00 5.30
C ALA A 16 -17.41 3.43 4.78
N ALA A 17 -17.28 4.40 5.68
CA ALA A 17 -17.10 5.78 5.29
C ALA A 17 -15.93 5.83 4.31
N ALA A 18 -16.12 6.44 3.15
CA ALA A 18 -15.05 6.56 2.16
C ALA A 18 -13.89 7.33 2.78
N VAL A 19 -12.81 6.63 3.10
CA VAL A 19 -11.56 7.19 3.61
C VAL A 19 -10.69 7.61 2.43
N ASP A 20 -10.09 8.80 2.50
CA ASP A 20 -9.13 9.27 1.50
C ASP A 20 -7.79 8.55 1.69
N LEU A 21 -7.59 7.46 0.95
CA LEU A 21 -6.35 6.67 0.97
C LEU A 21 -5.42 7.09 -0.16
N LYS A 22 -4.14 7.29 0.18
CA LYS A 22 -3.07 7.59 -0.78
C LYS A 22 -2.06 6.44 -0.83
N LEU A 23 -1.53 6.17 -2.03
CA LEU A 23 -0.48 5.19 -2.23
C LEU A 23 0.87 5.80 -1.88
N GLU A 24 1.49 5.33 -0.79
CA GLU A 24 2.79 5.84 -0.33
C GLU A 24 3.96 5.04 -0.90
N VAL A 25 3.89 3.70 -0.88
CA VAL A 25 5.02 2.83 -1.26
C VAL A 25 4.51 1.54 -1.93
N VAL A 26 5.26 1.06 -2.92
CA VAL A 26 5.08 -0.26 -3.54
C VAL A 26 6.40 -1.04 -3.47
N GLY A 27 6.35 -2.24 -2.91
CA GLY A 27 7.48 -3.16 -2.91
C GLY A 27 7.58 -3.91 -4.24
N ILE A 28 8.72 -3.80 -4.92
CA ILE A 28 8.99 -4.51 -6.18
C ILE A 28 10.13 -5.51 -5.94
N PRO A 29 9.88 -6.84 -5.99
CA PRO A 29 10.94 -7.82 -5.87
C PRO A 29 11.84 -7.77 -7.10
N VAL A 30 13.15 -7.77 -6.88
CA VAL A 30 14.17 -7.77 -7.93
C VAL A 30 15.15 -8.91 -7.71
N SER A 31 15.68 -9.46 -8.80
CA SER A 31 16.70 -10.51 -8.72
C SER A 31 18.06 -9.96 -8.29
N GLU A 32 18.40 -8.73 -8.70
CA GLU A 32 19.70 -8.10 -8.46
C GLU A 32 19.53 -6.64 -8.02
N VAL A 33 19.75 -6.39 -6.72
CA VAL A 33 19.49 -5.08 -6.09
C VAL A 33 20.38 -3.99 -6.67
N ASP A 34 21.67 -4.25 -6.89
CA ASP A 34 22.60 -3.26 -7.43
C ASP A 34 22.32 -2.89 -8.89
N ARG A 35 21.76 -3.82 -9.67
CA ARG A 35 21.30 -3.53 -11.03
C ARG A 35 20.05 -2.65 -11.00
N ALA A 36 19.09 -2.96 -10.13
CA ALA A 36 17.89 -2.15 -9.94
C ALA A 36 18.22 -0.73 -9.46
N LYS A 37 19.10 -0.59 -8.47
CA LYS A 37 19.53 0.70 -7.93
C LYS A 37 20.12 1.62 -9.01
N ARG A 38 20.98 1.09 -9.88
CA ARG A 38 21.54 1.85 -11.01
C ARG A 38 20.48 2.26 -12.02
N PHE A 39 19.55 1.36 -12.32
CA PHE A 39 18.46 1.63 -13.26
C PHE A 39 17.56 2.77 -12.75
N TYR A 40 17.00 2.65 -11.55
CA TYR A 40 16.10 3.67 -10.99
C TYR A 40 16.82 4.99 -10.69
N GLY A 41 18.08 4.95 -10.22
CA GLY A 41 18.89 6.15 -10.08
C GLY A 41 19.17 6.86 -11.43
N GLY A 42 19.31 6.09 -12.51
CA GLY A 42 19.46 6.63 -13.87
C GLY A 42 18.22 7.35 -14.39
N LEU A 43 17.04 7.13 -13.79
CA LEU A 43 15.80 7.84 -14.11
C LEU A 43 15.69 9.20 -13.39
N GLY A 44 16.68 9.56 -12.57
CA GLY A 44 16.68 10.80 -11.78
C GLY A 44 15.90 10.70 -10.46
N TRP A 45 15.45 9.51 -10.07
CA TRP A 45 14.76 9.30 -8.81
C TRP A 45 15.71 9.51 -7.63
N ARG A 46 15.20 10.10 -6.55
CA ARG A 46 15.97 10.37 -5.34
C ARG A 46 16.11 9.08 -4.54
N LEU A 47 17.35 8.68 -4.24
CA LEU A 47 17.62 7.56 -3.35
C LEU A 47 17.31 8.00 -1.90
N ASP A 48 16.34 7.34 -1.27
CA ASP A 48 15.91 7.66 0.10
C ASP A 48 16.54 6.75 1.13
N ALA A 49 16.62 5.45 0.83
CA ALA A 49 17.15 4.45 1.74
C ALA A 49 17.89 3.35 0.99
N ASP A 50 18.96 2.89 1.62
CA ASP A 50 19.74 1.73 1.19
C ASP A 50 20.34 1.07 2.43
N PHE A 51 19.72 -0.03 2.87
CA PHE A 51 20.17 -0.76 4.05
C PHE A 51 19.98 -2.27 3.90
N ALA A 52 20.92 -3.01 4.49
CA ALA A 52 20.85 -4.46 4.59
C ALA A 52 20.23 -4.86 5.93
N VAL A 53 19.34 -5.84 5.92
CA VAL A 53 18.75 -6.45 7.12
C VAL A 53 19.45 -7.78 7.35
N GLY A 54 20.58 -7.72 8.06
CA GLY A 54 21.50 -8.84 8.23
C GLY A 54 21.94 -9.43 6.88
N ASP A 55 22.07 -10.74 6.80
CA ASP A 55 22.38 -11.48 5.56
C ASP A 55 21.11 -11.90 4.79
N ALA A 56 19.92 -11.48 5.23
CA ALA A 56 18.66 -11.99 4.71
C ALA A 56 18.15 -11.24 3.47
N PHE A 57 18.18 -9.90 3.49
CA PHE A 57 17.73 -9.08 2.37
C PHE A 57 18.26 -7.65 2.46
N ARG A 58 18.31 -6.96 1.31
CA ARG A 58 18.65 -5.54 1.19
C ARG A 58 17.46 -4.77 0.67
N VAL A 59 17.15 -3.65 1.32
CA VAL A 59 16.07 -2.75 0.93
C VAL A 59 16.68 -1.51 0.31
N VAL A 60 16.18 -1.16 -0.87
CA VAL A 60 16.50 0.10 -1.55
C VAL A 60 15.18 0.81 -1.86
N GLN A 61 15.06 2.06 -1.41
CA GLN A 61 13.88 2.88 -1.64
C GLN A 61 14.26 4.13 -2.44
N PHE A 62 13.41 4.45 -3.41
CA PHE A 62 13.49 5.65 -4.21
C PHE A 62 12.16 6.40 -4.21
N THR A 63 12.23 7.72 -4.29
CA THR A 63 11.11 8.62 -4.58
C THR A 63 11.34 9.26 -5.96
N PRO A 64 10.43 9.06 -6.93
CA PRO A 64 10.47 9.72 -8.23
C PRO A 64 10.55 11.24 -8.17
#